data_AF-A0A3C1ZFD8-F1
#
_entry.id   AF-A0A3C1ZFD8-F1
#
_cell.length_a   1.000
_cell.length_b   1.000
_cell.length_c   1.000
_cell.angle_alpha   90.00
_cell.angle_beta   90.00
_cell.angle_gamma   90.00
#
_symmetry.space_group_name_H-M   'P 1'
#
loop_
_entity.id
_entity.type
_entity.pdbx_description
1 polymer ?
#
loop_
_entity_poly.entity_id
_entity_poly.type
_entity_poly.pdbx_seq_one_letter_code
_entity_poly.pdbx_strand_id
1 'polypeptide(L)'
;LEGKRILVDCGAFQGRRAESDAKNRALLGDVEPGSVDAVVLTHAHYDHCGLLPYLVKKGFSGNIFATAATRDLANLVMMDSAHIQARDADYLSRQAAKRNEKFDWKPLYNDLDVVKTMGQFVTINYHRPINIAEGASV
;
A
#
# COMPACT_ATOMS: atom_id res chain seq x y z
N LEU A 1 -22.66 -8.57 5.84
CA LEU A 1 -21.94 -7.91 4.74
C LEU A 1 -22.55 -8.40 3.44
N GLU A 2 -23.46 -7.63 2.86
CA GLU A 2 -24.12 -8.01 1.60
C GLU A 2 -23.14 -7.87 0.43
N GLY A 3 -22.29 -8.88 0.21
CA GLY A 3 -21.37 -8.92 -0.93
C GLY A 3 -20.21 -7.90 -0.91
N LYS A 4 -20.10 -7.09 0.14
CA LYS A 4 -19.04 -6.08 0.31
C LYS A 4 -17.74 -6.67 0.85
N ARG A 5 -16.61 -6.29 0.25
CA ARG A 5 -15.26 -6.69 0.65
C ARG A 5 -14.55 -5.53 1.32
N ILE A 6 -14.32 -5.68 2.63
CA ILE A 6 -13.53 -4.74 3.42
C ILE A 6 -12.16 -5.35 3.70
N LEU A 7 -11.11 -4.61 3.39
CA LEU A 7 -9.73 -4.98 3.72
C LEU A 7 -9.32 -4.28 5.02
N VAL A 8 -8.73 -5.02 5.95
CA VAL A 8 -8.10 -4.45 7.16
C VAL A 8 -6.61 -4.51 6.96
N ASP A 9 -5.99 -3.33 6.92
CA ASP A 9 -4.59 -3.10 6.60
C ASP A 9 -4.13 -3.61 5.22
N CYS A 10 -3.08 -2.99 4.69
CA CYS A 10 -2.41 -3.40 3.46
C CYS A 10 -0.91 -3.16 3.63
N GLY A 11 -0.31 -4.04 4.43
CA GLY A 11 1.07 -3.96 4.86
C GLY A 11 2.09 -4.60 3.93
N ALA A 12 3.31 -4.11 3.96
CA ALA A 12 4.42 -4.73 3.26
C ALA A 12 5.15 -5.75 4.15
N PHE A 13 5.41 -6.94 3.60
CA PHE A 13 6.28 -7.93 4.22
C PHE A 13 7.71 -7.40 4.32
N GLN A 14 8.29 -7.53 5.51
CA GLN A 14 9.68 -7.21 5.81
C GLN A 14 10.51 -8.50 5.94
N GLY A 15 11.80 -8.44 5.59
CA GLY A 15 12.69 -9.60 5.64
C GLY A 15 13.69 -9.64 4.48
N ARG A 16 14.07 -10.86 4.06
CA ARG A 16 15.04 -11.06 2.99
C ARG A 16 14.48 -10.51 1.68
N ARG A 17 15.25 -9.64 1.02
CA ARG A 17 14.82 -8.87 -0.16
C ARG A 17 14.01 -9.65 -1.18
N ALA A 18 14.53 -10.78 -1.67
CA ALA A 18 13.86 -11.57 -2.71
C ALA A 18 12.54 -12.20 -2.22
N GLU A 19 12.50 -12.66 -0.97
CA GLU A 19 11.31 -13.27 -0.39
C GLU A 19 10.23 -12.21 -0.12
N SER A 20 10.61 -11.09 0.49
CA SER A 20 9.71 -9.98 0.76
C SER A 20 9.16 -9.38 -0.54
N ASP A 21 9.99 -9.20 -1.56
CA ASP A 21 9.56 -8.70 -2.87
C ASP A 21 8.55 -9.65 -3.53
N ALA A 22 8.81 -10.96 -3.53
CA ALA A 22 7.88 -11.95 -4.07
C ALA A 22 6.52 -11.92 -3.36
N LYS A 23 6.51 -11.90 -2.01
CA LYS A 23 5.26 -11.82 -1.22
C LYS A 23 4.51 -10.52 -1.46
N ASN A 24 5.22 -9.38 -1.52
CA ASN A 24 4.62 -8.08 -1.77
C ASN A 24 4.04 -7.96 -3.19
N ARG A 25 4.64 -8.59 -4.19
CA ARG A 25 4.14 -8.62 -5.56
C ARG A 25 2.89 -9.50 -5.73
N ALA A 26 2.79 -10.58 -4.97
CA ALA A 26 1.62 -11.46 -4.88
C ALA A 26 0.47 -10.84 -4.05
N LEU A 27 0.34 -9.51 -4.12
CA LEU A 27 -0.64 -8.68 -3.42
C LEU A 27 -2.03 -9.33 -3.39
N LEU A 28 -2.58 -9.55 -2.19
CA LEU A 28 -3.89 -10.17 -1.95
C LEU A 28 -4.11 -11.58 -2.52
N GLY A 29 -3.06 -12.26 -3.02
CA GLY A 29 -3.16 -13.59 -3.63
C GLY A 29 -4.07 -13.57 -4.86
N ASP A 30 -5.16 -14.32 -4.79
CA ASP A 30 -6.13 -14.48 -5.89
C ASP A 30 -7.27 -13.43 -5.86
N VAL A 31 -7.24 -12.49 -4.91
CA VAL A 31 -8.27 -11.45 -4.78
C VAL A 31 -7.91 -10.25 -5.64
N GLU A 32 -8.77 -9.94 -6.60
CA GLU A 32 -8.66 -8.75 -7.45
C GLU A 32 -8.71 -7.46 -6.61
N PRO A 33 -7.68 -6.59 -6.66
CA PRO A 33 -7.65 -5.33 -5.90
C PRO A 33 -8.83 -4.39 -6.16
N GLY A 34 -9.33 -4.35 -7.39
CA GLY A 34 -10.52 -3.56 -7.75
C GLY A 34 -11.84 -4.09 -7.17
N SER A 35 -11.84 -5.30 -6.60
CA SER A 35 -13.02 -5.89 -5.97
C SER A 35 -13.19 -5.53 -4.49
N VAL A 36 -12.24 -4.79 -3.92
CA VAL A 36 -12.26 -4.30 -2.53
C VAL A 36 -13.02 -2.97 -2.49
N ASP A 37 -14.05 -2.88 -1.64
CA ASP A 37 -14.92 -1.70 -1.53
C ASP A 37 -14.32 -0.61 -0.64
N ALA A 38 -13.66 -1.01 0.45
CA ALA A 38 -12.99 -0.09 1.36
C ALA A 38 -11.83 -0.75 2.11
N VAL A 39 -10.92 0.09 2.59
CA VAL A 39 -9.82 -0.30 3.47
C VAL A 39 -9.98 0.38 4.83
N VAL A 40 -9.72 -0.34 5.91
CA VAL A 40 -9.55 0.23 7.25
C VAL A 40 -8.07 0.08 7.62
N LEU A 41 -7.38 1.19 7.84
CA LEU A 41 -5.99 1.20 8.30
C LEU A 41 -5.95 1.41 9.81
N THR A 42 -5.42 0.41 10.51
CA THR A 42 -5.36 0.39 11.97
C THR A 42 -4.35 1.41 12.51
N HIS A 43 -3.15 1.45 11.93
CA HIS A 43 -2.08 2.37 12.30
C HIS A 43 -1.03 2.50 11.20
N ALA A 44 -0.08 3.42 11.39
CA ALA A 44 0.79 3.91 10.31
C ALA A 44 2.10 3.14 10.11
N HIS A 45 2.28 1.97 10.72
CA HIS A 45 3.50 1.19 10.48
C HIS A 45 3.55 0.62 9.06
N TYR A 46 4.76 0.39 8.55
CA TYR A 46 4.99 -0.04 7.18
C TYR A 46 4.39 -1.42 6.87
N ASP A 47 4.38 -2.31 7.85
CA ASP A 47 3.73 -3.62 7.83
C ASP A 47 2.20 -3.55 7.92
N HIS A 48 1.61 -2.34 7.94
CA HIS A 48 0.15 -2.12 7.87
C HIS A 48 -0.27 -1.19 6.72
N CYS A 49 0.56 -0.21 6.34
CA CYS A 49 0.24 0.75 5.26
C CYS A 49 1.10 0.61 4.00
N GLY A 50 2.19 -0.15 4.06
CA GLY A 50 3.27 -0.10 3.08
C GLY A 50 2.92 -0.55 1.66
N LEU A 51 1.82 -1.28 1.47
CA LEU A 51 1.32 -1.71 0.15
C LEU A 51 0.08 -0.94 -0.32
N LEU A 52 -0.47 -0.01 0.45
CA LEU A 52 -1.61 0.81 0.00
C LEU A 52 -1.36 1.47 -1.36
N PRO A 53 -0.18 2.05 -1.67
CA PRO A 53 0.06 2.63 -2.98
C PRO A 53 0.09 1.60 -4.11
N TYR A 54 0.59 0.40 -3.81
CA TYR A 54 0.55 -0.71 -4.75
C TYR A 54 -0.87 -1.21 -4.99
N LEU A 55 -1.70 -1.25 -3.95
CA LEU A 55 -3.12 -1.58 -4.03
C LEU A 55 -3.89 -0.61 -4.94
N VAL A 56 -3.70 0.70 -4.75
CA VAL A 56 -4.30 1.75 -5.60
C VAL A 56 -3.84 1.59 -7.05
N LYS A 57 -2.54 1.42 -7.27
CA LYS A 57 -1.96 1.21 -8.59
C LYS A 57 -2.53 -0.03 -9.30
N LYS A 58 -2.96 -1.04 -8.54
CA LYS A 58 -3.56 -2.28 -9.04
C LYS A 58 -5.07 -2.22 -9.24
N GLY A 59 -5.69 -1.06 -9.05
CA GLY A 59 -7.08 -0.82 -9.42
C GLY A 59 -8.04 -0.64 -8.26
N PHE A 60 -7.56 -0.61 -7.01
CA PHE A 60 -8.40 -0.20 -5.90
C PHE A 60 -8.81 1.27 -6.03
N SER A 61 -10.11 1.52 -5.93
CA SER A 61 -10.73 2.84 -6.13
C SER A 61 -11.58 3.30 -4.94
N GLY A 62 -11.69 2.48 -3.89
CA GLY A 62 -12.47 2.78 -2.70
C GLY A 62 -11.79 3.75 -1.74
N ASN A 63 -12.41 3.95 -0.57
CA ASN A 63 -11.89 4.81 0.49
C ASN A 63 -11.01 4.04 1.47
N ILE A 64 -10.01 4.73 2.02
CA ILE A 64 -9.13 4.26 3.09
C ILE A 64 -9.47 5.00 4.38
N PHE A 65 -10.04 4.31 5.35
CA PHE A 65 -10.48 4.86 6.62
C PHE A 65 -9.37 4.73 7.67
N ALA A 66 -9.03 5.84 8.31
CA ALA A 66 -8.01 5.89 9.36
C ALA A 66 -8.22 7.11 10.26
N THR A 67 -7.53 7.17 11.40
CA THR A 67 -7.48 8.43 12.16
C THR A 67 -6.62 9.47 11.43
N ALA A 68 -6.81 10.75 11.75
CA ALA A 68 -6.00 11.83 11.17
C ALA A 68 -4.49 11.62 11.41
N ALA A 69 -4.13 11.24 12.65
CA ALA A 69 -2.74 10.95 13.00
C ALA A 69 -2.18 9.76 12.19
N THR A 70 -2.97 8.69 12.03
CA THR A 70 -2.55 7.53 11.21
C THR A 70 -2.36 7.92 9.75
N ARG A 71 -3.27 8.71 9.16
CA ARG A 71 -3.15 9.21 7.79
C ARG A 71 -1.84 9.98 7.58
N ASP A 72 -1.54 10.91 8.47
CA ASP A 72 -0.38 11.80 8.33
C ASP A 72 0.94 11.02 8.43
N LEU A 73 1.03 10.10 9.40
CA LEU A 73 2.19 9.23 9.55
C LEU A 73 2.32 8.23 8.39
N ALA A 74 1.21 7.65 7.92
CA ALA A 74 1.23 6.71 6.81
C ALA A 74 1.74 7.37 5.53
N ASN A 75 1.38 8.65 5.28
CA ASN A 75 1.93 9.42 4.17
C ASN A 75 3.46 9.48 4.21
N LEU A 76 4.03 9.84 5.37
CA LEU A 76 5.49 9.91 5.54
C LEU A 76 6.16 8.56 5.28
N VAL A 77 5.61 7.49 5.85
CA VAL A 77 6.14 6.12 5.70
C VAL A 77 6.07 5.64 4.24
N MET A 78 4.95 5.87 3.57
CA MET A 78 4.77 5.46 2.18
C MET A 78 5.64 6.27 1.21
N MET A 79 5.76 7.59 1.42
CA MET A 79 6.64 8.45 0.62
C MET A 79 8.12 8.06 0.77
N ASP A 80 8.57 7.80 2.00
CA ASP A 80 9.94 7.35 2.24
C ASP A 80 10.21 5.99 1.59
N SER A 81 9.28 5.03 1.70
CA SER A 81 9.40 3.74 1.02
C SER A 81 9.48 3.88 -0.50
N ALA A 82 8.69 4.75 -1.12
CA ALA A 82 8.78 5.02 -2.56
C ALA A 82 10.18 5.51 -2.96
N HIS A 83 10.77 6.43 -2.20
CA HIS A 83 12.13 6.91 -2.44
C HIS A 83 13.19 5.83 -2.23
N ILE A 84 13.07 5.01 -1.17
CA ILE A 84 13.98 3.89 -0.92
C ILE A 84 13.93 2.90 -2.09
N GLN A 85 12.74 2.50 -2.54
CA GLN A 85 12.60 1.59 -3.67
C GLN A 85 13.18 2.16 -4.97
N ALA A 86 13.02 3.46 -5.22
CA ALA A 86 13.60 4.12 -6.39
C ALA A 86 15.14 4.14 -6.34
N ARG A 87 15.73 4.46 -5.18
CA ARG A 87 17.19 4.43 -4.97
C ARG A 87 17.75 3.03 -5.12
N ASP A 88 17.02 2.04 -4.62
CA ASP A 88 17.34 0.63 -4.75
C ASP A 88 17.36 0.17 -6.21
N ALA A 89 16.38 0.59 -7.01
CA ALA A 89 16.34 0.30 -8.45
C ALA A 89 17.57 0.87 -9.17
N ASP A 90 17.90 2.14 -8.92
CA ASP A 90 19.06 2.81 -9.52
C ASP A 90 20.36 2.11 -9.12
N TYR A 91 20.53 1.82 -7.83
CA TYR A 91 21.71 1.15 -7.32
C TYR A 91 21.91 -0.24 -7.94
N LEU A 92 20.87 -1.08 -7.94
CA LEU A 92 20.93 -2.42 -8.50
C LEU A 92 21.14 -2.41 -10.01
N SER A 93 20.50 -1.48 -10.73
CA SER A 93 20.70 -1.31 -12.17
C SER A 93 22.15 -1.00 -12.51
N ARG A 94 22.80 -0.09 -11.76
CA ARG A 94 24.22 0.23 -11.92
C ARG A 94 25.12 -0.97 -11.61
N GLN A 95 24.79 -1.77 -10.60
CA GLN A 95 25.54 -2.98 -10.28
C GLN A 95 25.45 -4.03 -11.40
N ALA A 96 24.25 -4.29 -11.91
CA ALA A 96 24.03 -5.21 -13.01
C ALA A 96 24.77 -4.75 -14.28
N ALA A 97 24.73 -3.45 -14.60
CA ALA A 97 25.47 -2.88 -15.72
C ALA A 97 26.99 -3.11 -15.61
N LYS A 98 27.58 -2.96 -14.40
CA LYS A 98 29.01 -3.26 -14.16
C LYS A 98 29.36 -4.73 -14.38
N ARG A 99 28.39 -5.63 -14.18
CA ARG A 99 28.53 -7.09 -14.38
C ARG A 99 28.09 -7.55 -15.77
N ASN A 100 27.64 -6.63 -16.62
CA ASN A 100 27.05 -6.92 -17.92
C ASN A 100 25.82 -7.86 -17.82
N GLU A 101 25.06 -7.75 -16.73
CA GLU A 101 23.85 -8.52 -16.44
C GLU A 101 22.59 -7.73 -16.85
N LYS A 102 21.54 -8.44 -17.25
CA LYS A 102 20.23 -7.84 -17.52
C LYS A 102 19.54 -7.48 -16.20
N PHE A 103 18.97 -6.28 -16.11
CA PHE A 103 18.22 -5.81 -14.95
C PHE A 103 16.79 -5.38 -15.35
N ASP A 104 15.79 -5.99 -14.72
CA ASP A 104 14.36 -5.77 -15.01
C ASP A 104 13.50 -5.51 -13.76
N TRP A 105 14.10 -5.54 -12.56
CA TRP A 105 13.40 -5.24 -11.32
C TRP A 105 12.92 -3.78 -11.31
N LYS A 106 11.68 -3.58 -10.86
CA LYS A 106 11.05 -2.26 -10.75
C LYS A 106 10.46 -2.06 -9.36
N PRO A 107 10.49 -0.81 -8.82
CA PRO A 107 9.73 -0.45 -7.63
C PRO A 107 8.26 -0.88 -7.74
N LEU A 108 7.66 -1.27 -6.60
CA LEU A 108 6.24 -1.63 -6.55
C LEU A 108 5.38 -0.41 -6.92
N TYR A 109 5.75 0.75 -6.38
CA TYR A 109 5.07 2.02 -6.56
C TYR A 109 6.08 3.18 -6.54
N ASN A 110 5.62 4.37 -6.95
CA ASN A 110 6.39 5.62 -6.87
C ASN A 110 5.65 6.67 -6.01
N ASP A 111 6.26 7.84 -5.89
CA ASP A 111 5.72 9.02 -5.22
C ASP A 111 4.34 9.45 -5.75
N LEU A 112 4.13 9.43 -7.07
CA LEU A 112 2.84 9.74 -7.68
C LEU A 112 1.75 8.75 -7.28
N ASP A 113 2.09 7.47 -7.14
CA ASP A 113 1.18 6.44 -6.65
C ASP A 113 0.78 6.75 -5.19
N VAL A 114 1.72 7.20 -4.34
CA VAL A 114 1.42 7.61 -2.95
C VAL A 114 0.50 8.82 -2.91
N VAL A 115 0.76 9.85 -3.73
CA VAL A 115 -0.10 11.05 -3.81
C VAL A 115 -1.54 10.66 -4.16
N LYS A 116 -1.73 9.73 -5.11
CA LYS A 116 -3.06 9.21 -5.46
C LYS A 116 -3.71 8.50 -4.28
N THR A 117 -2.97 7.66 -3.57
CA THR A 117 -3.46 6.97 -2.36
C THR A 117 -3.90 7.95 -1.30
N MET A 118 -3.16 9.04 -1.08
CA MET A 118 -3.54 10.06 -0.10
C MET A 118 -4.86 10.77 -0.43
N GLY A 119 -5.25 10.79 -1.71
CA GLY A 119 -6.55 11.29 -2.16
C GLY A 119 -7.75 10.38 -1.81
N GLN A 120 -7.49 9.11 -1.44
CA GLN A 120 -8.52 8.14 -1.03
C GLN A 120 -8.71 8.05 0.49
N PHE A 121 -7.91 8.77 1.29
CA PHE A 121 -8.03 8.73 2.74
C PHE A 121 -9.25 9.53 3.24
N VAL A 122 -10.04 8.88 4.10
CA VAL A 122 -11.13 9.50 4.87
C VAL A 122 -10.79 9.39 6.35
N THR A 123 -10.63 10.54 7.00
CA THR A 123 -10.24 10.58 8.42
C THR A 123 -11.43 10.42 9.35
N ILE A 124 -11.30 9.52 10.33
CA ILE A 124 -12.31 9.26 11.36
C ILE A 124 -11.77 9.55 12.76
N ASN A 125 -12.64 10.02 13.65
CA ASN A 125 -12.29 10.22 15.05
C ASN A 125 -12.64 8.97 15.86
N TYR A 126 -11.89 8.73 16.93
CA TYR A 126 -12.23 7.69 17.88
C TYR A 126 -13.66 7.87 18.43
N HIS A 127 -14.32 6.75 18.68
CA HIS A 127 -15.67 6.69 19.25
C HIS A 127 -16.75 7.42 18.42
N ARG A 128 -16.53 7.58 17.12
CA ARG A 128 -17.54 8.06 16.16
C ARG A 128 -17.75 7.04 15.06
N PRO A 129 -18.68 6.09 15.24
CA PRO A 129 -18.96 5.09 14.23
C PRO A 129 -19.41 5.74 12.93
N ILE A 130 -18.85 5.30 11.81
CA ILE A 130 -19.29 5.67 10.46
C ILE A 130 -19.61 4.44 9.63
N ASN A 131 -20.56 4.57 8.71
CA ASN A 131 -20.83 3.52 7.73
C ASN A 131 -19.75 3.54 6.65
N ILE A 132 -19.04 2.41 6.50
CA ILE A 132 -17.98 2.24 5.50
C ILE A 132 -18.42 1.38 4.32
N ALA A 133 -19.50 0.61 4.50
CA ALA A 133 -20.20 -0.13 3.46
C ALA A 133 -21.61 -0.48 3.95
N GLU A 134 -22.45 -0.98 3.05
CA GLU A 134 -23.79 -1.46 3.39
C GLU A 134 -23.70 -2.60 4.43
N GLY A 135 -24.28 -2.34 5.61
CA GLY A 135 -24.22 -3.25 6.75
C GLY A 135 -22.85 -3.33 7.45
N ALA A 136 -21.95 -2.35 7.26
CA ALA A 136 -20.65 -2.30 7.93
C ALA A 136 -20.34 -0.89 8.48
N SER A 137 -19.93 -0.83 9.75
CA SER A 137 -19.47 0.40 10.40
C SER A 137 -18.13 0.21 11.11
N VAL A 138 -17.37 1.29 11.22
CA VAL A 138 -16.08 1.38 11.95
C VAL A 138 -16.08 2.57 12.88
#